data_AF-A0A6V8LML0-F1
#
_entry.id   AF-A0A6V8LML0-F1
#
_cell.length_a   1.000
_cell.length_b   1.000
_cell.length_c   1.000
_cell.angle_alpha   90.00
_cell.angle_beta   90.00
_cell.angle_gamma   90.00
#
_symmetry.space_group_name_H-M   'P 1'
#
loop_
_entity.id
_entity.type
_entity.pdbx_description
1 polymer ?
#
loop_
_entity_poly.entity_id
_entity_poly.type
_entity_poly.pdbx_seq_one_letter_code
_entity_poly.pdbx_strand_id
1 'polypeptide(L)'
;MTAQPAEVAPVPIGPPFWRLAFGTLGWVTYLVTLIGIYALAYQRDSMPGQIAAGWALSISLSVALLVLPVAAGHVDGRGLRLGRITRRVPEVVAVLLLAAGSFAVIWVAVSLTLADEAAGAWTLAAPASAAPIAVLTAASGRRPRKRAARPDGATPQPPPDEEDARPRGLLGRDWAAGFAERQLSVALDDGFWQAAMDELALDEKERGGVALLVRRDDALLVLGAVFPPQVSATSVRCEFSTVDVDRMRRAMDTIADDLGIRPGEVIVTWVHTHPGLSVFLSGTDVATADDWRQLDPDFTPIVIDPHKSHLRQQIAVFDAGGEPIRPMGVVKGLVDEAAMARLARAVRGTYRADGLAAPMVLFAGA
;
A
#
# COMPACT_ATOMS: atom_id res chain seq x y z
N MET A 1 -19.56 -73.62 -42.00
CA MET A 1 -19.87 -72.20 -41.74
C MET A 1 -20.11 -72.03 -40.25
N THR A 2 -19.10 -71.61 -39.52
CA THR A 2 -19.16 -71.34 -38.08
C THR A 2 -19.23 -69.83 -37.88
N ALA A 3 -20.37 -69.34 -37.40
CA ALA A 3 -20.58 -67.93 -37.11
C ALA A 3 -19.69 -67.52 -35.92
N GLN A 4 -18.83 -66.51 -36.13
CA GLN A 4 -18.10 -65.88 -35.03
C GLN A 4 -19.11 -65.21 -34.08
N PRO A 5 -19.01 -65.43 -32.75
CA PRO A 5 -19.87 -64.75 -31.80
C PRO A 5 -19.57 -63.24 -31.84
N ALA A 6 -20.63 -62.44 -31.88
CA ALA A 6 -20.54 -60.99 -31.88
C ALA A 6 -19.74 -60.51 -30.65
N GLU A 7 -18.68 -59.75 -30.92
CA GLU A 7 -17.83 -59.14 -29.90
C GLU A 7 -18.70 -58.16 -29.09
N VAL A 8 -18.99 -58.54 -27.84
CA VAL A 8 -19.80 -57.72 -26.93
C VAL A 8 -18.99 -56.47 -26.62
N ALA A 9 -19.41 -55.34 -27.18
CA ALA A 9 -18.76 -54.06 -26.93
C ALA A 9 -18.70 -53.81 -25.41
N PRO A 10 -17.52 -53.44 -24.87
CA PRO A 10 -17.38 -53.21 -23.43
C PRO A 10 -18.33 -52.10 -22.99
N VAL A 11 -19.17 -52.40 -22.00
CA VAL A 11 -20.06 -51.42 -21.39
C VAL A 11 -19.19 -50.29 -20.83
N PRO A 12 -19.39 -49.03 -21.27
CA PRO A 12 -18.62 -47.91 -20.75
C PRO A 12 -18.94 -47.76 -19.26
N ILE A 13 -17.98 -48.11 -18.41
CA ILE A 13 -18.04 -47.85 -16.99
C ILE A 13 -17.95 -46.33 -16.85
N GLY A 14 -19.08 -45.67 -16.61
CA GLY A 14 -19.14 -44.24 -16.33
C GLY A 14 -18.21 -43.87 -15.16
N PRO A 15 -17.83 -42.58 -15.03
CA PRO A 15 -17.00 -42.15 -13.92
C PRO A 15 -17.64 -42.62 -12.60
N PRO A 16 -16.84 -43.18 -11.67
CA PRO A 16 -17.39 -43.83 -10.49
C PRO A 16 -18.20 -42.81 -9.68
N PHE A 17 -19.51 -43.06 -9.56
CA PHE A 17 -20.50 -42.29 -8.79
C PHE A 17 -19.96 -41.82 -7.43
N TRP A 18 -19.12 -42.64 -6.80
CA TRP A 18 -18.43 -42.35 -5.55
C TRP A 18 -17.61 -41.05 -5.55
N ARG A 19 -16.97 -40.66 -6.66
CA ARG A 19 -16.16 -39.41 -6.72
C ARG A 19 -17.02 -38.15 -6.57
N LEU A 20 -18.21 -38.14 -7.16
CA LEU A 20 -19.17 -37.04 -7.01
C LEU A 20 -19.77 -37.03 -5.60
N ALA A 21 -20.08 -38.22 -5.06
CA ALA A 21 -20.61 -38.36 -3.71
C ALA A 21 -19.61 -37.86 -2.64
N PHE A 22 -18.33 -38.24 -2.73
CA PHE A 22 -17.29 -37.79 -1.80
C PHE A 22 -17.01 -36.29 -1.91
N GLY A 23 -16.95 -35.74 -3.13
CA GLY A 23 -16.78 -34.30 -3.32
C GLY A 23 -17.92 -33.48 -2.73
N THR A 24 -19.16 -33.93 -2.95
CA THR A 24 -20.36 -33.25 -2.41
C THR A 24 -20.39 -33.32 -0.89
N LEU A 25 -20.11 -34.49 -0.30
CA LEU A 25 -20.10 -34.67 1.16
C LEU A 25 -19.02 -33.82 1.84
N GLY A 26 -17.83 -33.71 1.24
CA GLY A 26 -16.75 -32.84 1.72
C GLY A 26 -17.16 -31.37 1.76
N TRP A 27 -17.78 -30.88 0.69
CA TRP A 27 -18.28 -29.51 0.61
C TRP A 27 -19.39 -29.20 1.62
N VAL A 28 -20.35 -30.12 1.79
CA VAL A 28 -21.44 -29.95 2.77
C VAL A 28 -20.87 -29.90 4.19
N THR A 29 -19.96 -30.81 4.53
CA THR A 29 -19.33 -30.85 5.86
C THR A 29 -18.57 -29.56 6.15
N TYR A 30 -17.85 -29.05 5.15
CA TYR A 30 -17.11 -27.81 5.25
C TYR A 30 -18.01 -26.58 5.44
N LEU A 31 -19.08 -26.43 4.66
CA LEU A 31 -20.04 -25.31 4.80
C LEU A 31 -20.76 -25.32 6.15
N VAL A 32 -21.19 -26.49 6.63
CA VAL A 32 -21.82 -26.64 7.94
C VAL A 32 -20.85 -26.22 9.06
N THR A 33 -19.57 -26.57 8.93
CA THR A 33 -18.54 -26.18 9.91
C THR A 33 -18.34 -24.66 9.96
N LEU A 34 -18.28 -23.99 8.81
CA LEU A 34 -18.17 -22.53 8.75
C LEU A 34 -19.39 -21.81 9.36
N ILE A 35 -20.59 -22.30 9.09
CA ILE A 35 -21.84 -21.78 9.69
C ILE A 35 -21.79 -21.94 11.21
N GLY A 36 -21.31 -23.08 11.72
CA GLY A 36 -21.12 -23.33 13.15
C GLY A 36 -20.13 -22.36 13.81
N ILE A 37 -19.00 -22.08 13.15
CA ILE A 37 -18.00 -21.11 13.63
C ILE A 37 -18.59 -19.70 13.66
N TYR A 38 -19.32 -19.30 12.62
CA TYR A 38 -20.01 -18.00 12.59
C TYR A 38 -21.01 -17.87 13.76
N ALA A 39 -21.85 -18.90 13.97
CA ALA A 39 -22.83 -18.90 15.06
C ALA A 39 -22.17 -18.86 16.44
N LEU A 40 -21.04 -19.56 16.64
CA LEU A 40 -20.30 -19.55 17.89
C LEU A 40 -19.64 -18.19 18.15
N ALA A 41 -19.08 -17.56 17.11
CA ALA A 41 -18.51 -16.20 17.20
C ALA A 41 -19.60 -15.16 17.51
N TYR A 42 -20.79 -15.34 16.93
CA TYR A 42 -21.97 -14.51 17.23
C TYR A 42 -22.41 -14.64 18.69
N GLN A 43 -22.49 -15.87 19.21
CA GLN A 43 -22.83 -16.09 20.63
C GLN A 43 -21.81 -15.52 21.62
N ARG A 44 -20.55 -15.37 21.19
CA ARG A 44 -19.46 -14.80 22.01
C ARG A 44 -19.31 -13.28 21.87
N ASP A 45 -20.18 -12.62 21.12
CA ASP A 45 -20.12 -11.18 20.82
C ASP A 45 -18.76 -10.75 20.21
N SER A 46 -18.06 -11.68 19.56
CA SER A 46 -16.76 -11.43 18.94
C SER A 46 -16.96 -10.92 17.52
N MET A 47 -17.03 -9.60 17.35
CA MET A 47 -17.15 -8.99 16.03
C MET A 47 -16.03 -9.39 15.06
N PRO A 48 -14.75 -9.50 15.48
CA PRO A 48 -13.69 -10.02 14.61
C PRO A 48 -13.94 -11.45 14.11
N GLY A 49 -14.43 -12.33 15.00
CA GLY A 49 -14.75 -13.72 14.65
C GLY A 49 -15.92 -13.83 13.67
N GLN A 50 -16.93 -12.97 13.81
CA GLN A 50 -18.07 -12.90 12.89
C GLN A 50 -17.64 -12.44 11.50
N ILE A 51 -16.82 -11.39 11.41
CA ILE A 51 -16.28 -10.87 10.15
C ILE A 51 -15.46 -11.96 9.45
N ALA A 52 -14.53 -12.60 10.16
CA ALA A 52 -13.67 -13.64 9.59
C ALA A 52 -14.48 -14.84 9.05
N ALA A 53 -15.46 -15.33 9.81
CA ALA A 53 -16.32 -16.43 9.37
C ALA A 53 -17.22 -16.03 8.18
N GLY A 54 -17.68 -14.78 8.13
CA GLY A 54 -18.43 -14.24 6.98
C GLY A 54 -17.60 -14.21 5.69
N TRP A 55 -16.34 -13.76 5.76
CA TRP A 55 -15.44 -13.78 4.60
C TRP A 55 -15.12 -15.19 4.13
N ALA A 56 -14.85 -16.12 5.06
CA ALA A 56 -14.58 -17.52 4.73
C ALA A 56 -15.77 -18.18 4.01
N LEU A 57 -17.01 -17.91 4.46
CA LEU A 57 -18.24 -18.37 3.79
C LEU A 57 -18.37 -17.81 2.38
N SER A 58 -18.14 -16.50 2.20
CA SER A 58 -18.28 -15.82 0.91
C SER A 58 -17.27 -16.33 -0.13
N ILE A 59 -16.01 -16.49 0.25
CA ILE A 59 -14.96 -17.04 -0.62
C ILE A 59 -15.30 -18.48 -1.02
N SER A 60 -15.73 -19.29 -0.05
CA SER A 60 -16.02 -20.70 -0.27
C SER A 60 -17.23 -20.90 -1.19
N LEU A 61 -18.28 -20.09 -1.02
CA LEU A 61 -19.42 -20.07 -1.92
C LEU A 61 -19.00 -19.66 -3.35
N SER A 62 -18.13 -18.65 -3.47
CA SER A 62 -17.61 -18.18 -4.76
C SER A 62 -16.82 -19.29 -5.48
N VAL A 63 -15.95 -20.00 -4.77
CA VAL A 63 -15.21 -21.14 -5.33
C VAL A 63 -16.16 -22.26 -5.76
N ALA A 64 -17.14 -22.61 -4.92
CA ALA A 64 -18.13 -23.63 -5.26
C ALA A 64 -18.90 -23.26 -6.54
N LEU A 65 -19.36 -22.01 -6.66
CA LEU A 65 -20.07 -21.48 -7.83
C LEU A 65 -19.21 -21.45 -9.09
N LEU A 66 -17.90 -21.25 -8.98
CA LEU A 66 -16.97 -21.30 -10.11
C LEU A 66 -16.65 -22.73 -10.57
N VAL A 67 -16.62 -23.68 -9.64
CA VAL A 67 -16.30 -25.10 -9.93
C VAL A 67 -17.51 -25.86 -10.47
N LEU A 68 -18.73 -25.51 -10.04
CA LEU A 68 -19.98 -26.16 -10.46
C LEU A 68 -20.20 -26.19 -11.99
N PRO A 69 -20.01 -25.10 -12.75
CA PRO A 69 -20.14 -25.10 -14.21
C PRO A 69 -19.06 -25.94 -14.91
N VAL A 70 -17.85 -25.99 -14.37
CA VAL A 70 -16.74 -26.80 -14.92
C VAL A 70 -17.03 -28.29 -14.76
N ALA A 71 -17.61 -28.67 -13.62
CA ALA A 71 -18.06 -30.03 -13.35
C ALA A 71 -19.32 -30.41 -14.15
N ALA A 72 -20.28 -29.49 -14.29
CA ALA A 72 -21.54 -29.72 -15.01
C ALA A 72 -21.36 -29.72 -16.54
N GLY A 73 -20.45 -28.91 -17.09
CA GLY A 73 -20.16 -28.82 -18.52
C GLY A 73 -19.46 -30.04 -19.13
N HIS A 74 -19.12 -31.05 -18.32
CA HIS A 74 -18.55 -32.33 -18.79
C HIS A 74 -19.60 -33.41 -19.05
N VAL A 75 -20.91 -33.10 -18.97
CA VAL A 75 -22.00 -34.08 -19.12
C VAL A 75 -22.67 -34.05 -20.50
N ASP A 76 -22.30 -33.14 -21.40
CA ASP A 76 -22.85 -33.16 -22.77
C ASP A 76 -22.11 -34.17 -23.66
N GLY A 77 -22.76 -35.33 -23.84
CA GLY A 77 -22.29 -36.52 -24.55
C GLY A 77 -22.12 -36.36 -26.05
N ARG A 78 -21.13 -35.59 -26.50
CA ARG A 78 -20.61 -35.67 -27.88
C ARG A 78 -19.11 -35.99 -27.90
N GLY A 79 -18.82 -37.29 -27.84
CA GLY A 79 -17.67 -37.93 -28.48
C GLY A 79 -16.29 -37.35 -28.21
N LEU A 80 -15.79 -37.48 -26.98
CA LEU A 80 -14.37 -37.28 -26.67
C LEU A 80 -13.55 -38.47 -27.17
N ARG A 81 -12.93 -38.32 -28.35
CA ARG A 81 -11.89 -39.24 -28.85
C ARG A 81 -10.74 -39.30 -27.83
N LEU A 82 -10.46 -40.51 -27.35
CA LEU A 82 -9.54 -40.87 -26.27
C LEU A 82 -8.04 -40.67 -26.57
N GLY A 83 -7.67 -39.67 -27.39
CA GLY A 83 -6.30 -39.45 -27.88
C GLY A 83 -5.53 -38.30 -27.24
N ARG A 84 -6.06 -37.64 -26.20
CA ARG A 84 -5.41 -36.46 -25.56
C ARG A 84 -5.48 -36.48 -24.02
N ILE A 85 -5.27 -37.64 -23.40
CA ILE A 85 -5.27 -37.74 -21.93
C ILE A 85 -3.93 -37.29 -21.31
N THR A 86 -2.83 -37.27 -22.06
CA THR A 86 -1.51 -36.86 -21.54
C THR A 86 -1.31 -35.34 -21.43
N ARG A 87 -2.22 -34.50 -21.94
CA ARG A 87 -2.14 -33.03 -21.79
C ARG A 87 -2.99 -32.44 -20.65
N ARG A 88 -3.84 -33.25 -19.98
CA ARG A 88 -4.75 -32.77 -18.91
C ARG A 88 -4.32 -33.09 -17.48
N VAL A 89 -3.29 -33.93 -17.31
CA VAL A 89 -2.69 -34.17 -15.99
C VAL A 89 -2.22 -32.88 -15.29
N PRO A 90 -1.61 -31.90 -16.00
CA PRO A 90 -1.19 -30.64 -15.36
C PRO A 90 -2.37 -29.82 -14.84
N GLU A 91 -3.50 -29.82 -15.54
CA GLU A 91 -4.70 -29.05 -15.17
C GLU A 91 -5.37 -29.65 -13.92
N VAL A 92 -5.49 -30.97 -13.85
CA VAL A 92 -6.04 -31.67 -12.68
C VAL A 92 -5.13 -31.50 -11.46
N VAL A 93 -3.81 -31.61 -11.66
CA VAL A 93 -2.83 -31.38 -10.59
C VAL A 93 -2.87 -29.92 -10.11
N ALA A 94 -3.00 -28.96 -11.01
CA ALA A 94 -3.11 -27.54 -10.66
C ALA A 94 -4.38 -27.25 -9.83
N VAL A 95 -5.53 -27.82 -10.22
CA VAL A 95 -6.78 -27.67 -9.46
C VAL A 95 -6.68 -28.32 -8.08
N LEU A 96 -6.07 -29.49 -7.97
CA LEU A 96 -5.87 -30.16 -6.67
C LEU A 96 -4.90 -29.40 -5.76
N LEU A 97 -3.80 -28.87 -6.31
CA LEU A 97 -2.86 -28.05 -5.55
C LEU A 97 -3.50 -26.73 -5.09
N LEU A 98 -4.33 -26.12 -5.93
CA LEU A 98 -5.08 -24.92 -5.57
C LEU A 98 -6.08 -25.19 -4.45
N ALA A 99 -6.82 -26.30 -4.53
CA ALA A 99 -7.75 -26.73 -3.50
C ALA A 99 -7.04 -27.05 -2.17
N ALA A 100 -5.91 -27.77 -2.22
CA ALA A 100 -5.11 -28.09 -1.04
C ALA A 100 -4.49 -26.85 -0.39
N GLY A 101 -3.97 -25.91 -1.20
CA GLY A 101 -3.44 -24.63 -0.72
C GLY A 101 -4.52 -23.76 -0.07
N SER A 102 -5.71 -23.69 -0.68
CA SER A 102 -6.84 -22.97 -0.11
C SER A 102 -7.28 -23.57 1.23
N PHE A 103 -7.38 -24.90 1.31
CA PHE A 103 -7.71 -25.61 2.54
C PHE A 103 -6.70 -25.37 3.66
N ALA A 104 -5.39 -25.42 3.35
CA ALA A 104 -4.33 -25.18 4.32
C ALA A 104 -4.40 -23.76 4.90
N VAL A 105 -4.65 -22.75 4.06
CA VAL A 105 -4.76 -21.36 4.52
C VAL A 105 -6.01 -21.18 5.39
N ILE A 106 -7.15 -21.73 4.97
CA ILE A 106 -8.38 -21.67 5.76
C ILE A 106 -8.18 -22.34 7.12
N TRP A 107 -7.52 -23.50 7.16
CA TRP A 107 -7.22 -24.21 8.41
C TRP A 107 -6.35 -23.38 9.37
N VAL A 108 -5.31 -22.72 8.84
CA VAL A 108 -4.44 -21.86 9.66
C VAL A 108 -5.19 -20.62 10.13
N ALA A 109 -5.99 -19.98 9.28
CA ALA A 109 -6.81 -18.83 9.67
C ALA A 109 -7.84 -19.18 10.76
N VAL A 110 -8.50 -20.34 10.66
CA VAL A 110 -9.41 -20.84 11.69
C VAL A 110 -8.66 -21.14 13.00
N SER A 111 -7.50 -21.79 12.92
CA SER A 111 -6.69 -22.13 14.10
C SER A 111 -6.21 -20.88 14.85
N LEU A 112 -5.78 -19.85 14.12
CA LEU A 112 -5.36 -18.57 14.70
C LEU A 112 -6.54 -17.78 15.28
N THR A 113 -7.70 -17.84 14.63
CA THR A 113 -8.94 -17.23 15.15
C THR A 113 -9.41 -17.91 16.45
N LEU A 114 -9.28 -19.24 16.54
CA LEU A 114 -9.62 -19.99 17.76
C LEU A 114 -8.62 -19.78 18.91
N ALA A 115 -7.42 -19.29 18.60
CA ALA A 115 -6.37 -18.97 19.57
C ALA A 115 -6.41 -17.49 20.05
N ASP A 116 -7.46 -16.73 19.71
CA ASP A 116 -7.57 -15.28 19.94
C ASP A 116 -6.47 -14.42 19.28
N GLU A 117 -5.71 -14.99 18.34
CA GLU A 117 -4.70 -14.28 17.54
C GLU A 117 -5.28 -13.79 16.21
N ALA A 118 -6.33 -12.96 16.30
CA ALA A 118 -7.07 -12.47 15.13
C ALA A 118 -6.16 -11.77 14.09
N ALA A 119 -5.14 -11.04 14.55
CA ALA A 119 -4.18 -10.38 13.66
C ALA A 119 -3.41 -11.36 12.77
N GLY A 120 -3.02 -12.53 13.29
CA GLY A 120 -2.33 -13.57 12.53
C GLY A 120 -3.23 -14.18 11.45
N ALA A 121 -4.53 -14.33 11.71
CA ALA A 121 -5.47 -14.85 10.73
C ALA A 121 -5.63 -13.94 9.49
N TRP A 122 -5.56 -12.62 9.68
CA TRP A 122 -5.68 -11.64 8.59
C TRP A 122 -4.45 -11.60 7.67
N THR A 123 -3.25 -11.72 8.22
CA THR A 123 -2.00 -11.72 7.43
C THR A 123 -1.91 -12.88 6.44
N LEU A 124 -2.58 -14.01 6.72
CA LEU A 124 -2.55 -15.21 5.88
C LEU A 124 -3.72 -15.29 4.88
N ALA A 125 -4.83 -14.61 5.14
CA ALA A 125 -6.01 -14.62 4.25
C ALA A 125 -5.81 -13.78 2.96
N ALA A 126 -5.05 -12.68 3.04
CA ALA A 126 -4.79 -11.80 1.91
C ALA A 126 -3.85 -12.42 0.83
N PRO A 127 -2.74 -13.10 1.17
CA PRO A 127 -1.89 -13.75 0.16
C PRO A 127 -2.56 -14.93 -0.55
N ALA A 128 -3.43 -15.66 0.14
CA ALA A 128 -4.05 -16.87 -0.40
C ALA A 128 -5.15 -16.63 -1.43
N SER A 129 -5.79 -15.47 -1.36
CA SER A 129 -6.81 -15.03 -2.33
C SER A 129 -6.19 -14.38 -3.58
N ALA A 130 -4.95 -13.86 -3.49
CA ALA A 130 -4.24 -13.21 -4.59
C ALA A 130 -3.38 -14.17 -5.44
N ALA A 131 -2.94 -15.31 -4.87
CA ALA A 131 -2.11 -16.30 -5.57
C ALA A 131 -2.68 -16.82 -6.92
N PRO A 132 -4.00 -17.05 -7.09
CA PRO A 132 -4.56 -17.48 -8.38
C PRO A 132 -4.46 -16.38 -9.46
N ILE A 133 -4.45 -15.11 -9.06
CA ILE A 133 -4.46 -13.94 -9.97
C ILE A 133 -3.03 -13.59 -10.44
N ALA A 134 -2.04 -13.73 -9.56
CA ALA A 134 -0.63 -13.50 -9.89
C ALA A 134 -0.08 -14.52 -10.91
N VAL A 135 -0.53 -15.78 -10.86
CA VAL A 135 -0.14 -16.83 -11.82
C VAL A 135 -0.72 -16.57 -13.23
N LEU A 136 -1.87 -15.89 -13.32
CA LEU A 136 -2.50 -15.54 -14.60
C LEU A 136 -1.88 -14.28 -15.26
N THR A 137 -1.26 -13.40 -14.48
CA THR A 137 -0.72 -12.10 -14.98
C THR A 137 0.77 -12.17 -15.33
N ALA A 138 1.54 -13.05 -14.69
CA ALA A 138 2.97 -13.23 -14.95
C ALA A 138 3.31 -13.84 -16.34
N ALA A 139 2.32 -14.30 -17.10
CA ALA A 139 2.50 -14.84 -18.45
C ALA A 139 2.61 -13.77 -19.56
N SER A 140 2.50 -12.48 -19.24
CA SER A 140 2.51 -11.38 -20.22
C SER A 140 3.70 -10.43 -20.01
N GLY A 141 4.87 -10.84 -20.50
CA GLY A 141 6.11 -10.09 -20.33
C GLY A 141 6.22 -8.82 -21.17
N ARG A 142 7.07 -7.89 -20.71
CA ARG A 142 7.93 -7.03 -21.55
C ARG A 142 9.18 -6.60 -20.77
N ARG A 143 10.36 -6.89 -21.32
CA ARG A 143 11.68 -6.46 -20.81
C ARG A 143 11.94 -4.99 -21.14
N PRO A 144 12.40 -4.15 -20.19
CA PRO A 144 12.88 -2.81 -20.51
C PRO A 144 14.33 -2.83 -21.03
N ARG A 145 14.56 -1.89 -21.95
CA ARG A 145 15.70 -1.77 -22.87
C ARG A 145 16.80 -0.93 -22.20
N LYS A 146 18.04 -1.45 -22.15
CA LYS A 146 19.24 -0.72 -21.67
C LYS A 146 19.44 0.56 -22.51
N ARG A 147 19.57 1.71 -21.84
CA ARG A 147 19.95 2.99 -22.46
C ARG A 147 21.42 3.27 -22.17
N ALA A 148 22.15 3.63 -23.21
CA ALA A 148 23.60 3.83 -23.20
C ALA A 148 24.01 5.15 -22.52
N ALA A 149 25.18 5.12 -21.88
CA ALA A 149 25.87 6.25 -21.27
C ALA A 149 26.35 7.28 -22.30
N ARG A 150 26.42 8.55 -21.90
CA ARG A 150 26.99 9.66 -22.67
C ARG A 150 28.21 10.22 -21.91
N PRO A 151 29.31 10.62 -22.59
CA PRO A 151 30.57 10.93 -21.94
C PRO A 151 30.72 12.41 -21.54
N ASP A 152 31.68 12.60 -20.63
CA ASP A 152 32.10 13.80 -19.92
C ASP A 152 32.47 15.01 -20.80
N GLY A 153 32.18 16.20 -20.28
CA GLY A 153 32.57 17.49 -20.84
C GLY A 153 32.80 18.56 -19.77
N ALA A 154 34.08 18.75 -19.46
CA ALA A 154 34.78 19.86 -18.79
C ALA A 154 34.00 21.01 -18.09
N THR A 155 34.34 21.20 -16.82
CA THR A 155 33.96 22.33 -15.95
C THR A 155 34.81 23.58 -16.22
N PRO A 156 34.23 24.78 -16.40
CA PRO A 156 34.95 26.04 -16.29
C PRO A 156 35.06 26.48 -14.82
N GLN A 157 36.23 26.98 -14.43
CA GLN A 157 36.51 27.54 -13.11
C GLN A 157 35.95 28.99 -13.01
N PRO A 158 35.26 29.39 -11.93
CA PRO A 158 34.81 30.77 -11.78
C PRO A 158 35.91 31.64 -11.14
N PRO A 159 35.93 32.96 -11.45
CA PRO A 159 36.87 33.92 -10.89
C PRO A 159 36.58 34.20 -9.39
N PRO A 160 37.55 34.75 -8.63
CA PRO A 160 37.38 35.05 -7.22
C PRO A 160 36.64 36.39 -7.00
N ASP A 161 35.96 36.47 -5.86
CA ASP A 161 35.32 37.65 -5.25
C ASP A 161 33.84 37.91 -5.58
N GLU A 162 32.96 36.94 -5.25
CA GLU A 162 31.49 37.10 -5.13
C GLU A 162 31.00 36.35 -3.87
N GLU A 163 31.43 36.78 -2.68
CA GLU A 163 31.11 36.08 -1.43
C GLU A 163 29.68 36.36 -0.91
N ASP A 164 28.95 37.30 -1.53
CA ASP A 164 27.57 37.69 -1.17
C ASP A 164 26.48 37.28 -2.19
N ALA A 165 26.85 36.63 -3.29
CA ALA A 165 25.91 36.22 -4.36
C ALA A 165 25.59 34.71 -4.38
N ARG A 166 26.00 33.94 -3.36
CA ARG A 166 25.59 32.53 -3.28
C ARG A 166 24.08 32.47 -3.02
N PRO A 167 23.31 31.73 -3.84
CA PRO A 167 21.89 31.53 -3.60
C PRO A 167 21.68 31.12 -2.15
N ARG A 168 20.76 31.80 -1.44
CA ARG A 168 20.34 31.33 -0.12
C ARG A 168 19.81 29.91 -0.30
N GLY A 169 20.46 28.96 0.35
CA GLY A 169 20.03 27.57 0.32
C GLY A 169 18.65 27.42 0.95
N LEU A 170 18.00 26.28 0.72
CA LEU A 170 16.69 25.94 1.26
C LEU A 170 16.61 26.16 2.76
N LEU A 171 17.67 25.78 3.46
CA LEU A 171 17.78 25.84 4.91
C LEU A 171 18.67 27.02 5.32
N GLY A 172 18.26 27.74 6.36
CA GLY A 172 19.12 28.74 7.00
C GLY A 172 20.43 28.11 7.47
N ARG A 173 21.56 28.84 7.36
CA ARG A 173 22.92 28.31 7.66
C ARG A 173 23.02 27.63 9.04
N ASP A 174 22.26 28.11 10.02
CA ASP A 174 22.28 27.64 11.41
C ASP A 174 20.98 26.97 11.85
N TRP A 175 20.19 26.43 10.91
CA TRP A 175 18.87 25.86 11.24
C TRP A 175 18.94 24.76 12.33
N ALA A 176 20.01 23.97 12.32
CA ALA A 176 20.26 22.91 13.30
C ALA A 176 20.61 23.46 14.70
N ALA A 177 21.34 24.58 14.79
CA ALA A 177 21.61 25.24 16.07
C ALA A 177 20.31 25.80 16.67
N GLY A 178 19.45 26.39 15.82
CA GLY A 178 18.11 26.84 16.22
C GLY A 178 17.17 25.72 16.68
N PHE A 179 17.49 24.45 16.40
CA PHE A 179 16.79 23.28 16.95
C PHE A 179 17.27 22.94 18.36
N ALA A 180 18.59 22.86 18.55
CA ALA A 180 19.20 22.50 19.83
C ALA A 180 18.80 23.48 20.94
N GLU A 181 18.75 24.78 20.65
CA GLU A 181 18.32 25.81 21.61
C GLU A 181 16.87 25.64 22.06
N ARG A 182 16.00 25.12 21.19
CA ARG A 182 14.56 24.96 21.45
C ARG A 182 14.20 23.62 22.09
N GLN A 183 15.18 22.71 22.23
CA GLN A 183 15.00 21.37 22.78
C GLN A 183 13.85 20.60 22.09
N LEU A 184 13.70 20.76 20.77
CA LEU A 184 12.69 20.06 19.97
C LEU A 184 13.28 18.82 19.30
N SER A 185 12.52 17.73 19.30
CA SER A 185 12.81 16.54 18.46
C SER A 185 12.18 16.68 17.08
N VAL A 186 11.04 17.37 17.00
CA VAL A 186 10.36 17.68 15.74
C VAL A 186 10.06 19.16 15.67
N ALA A 187 10.41 19.82 14.58
CA ALA A 187 9.90 21.15 14.29
C ALA A 187 9.15 21.21 12.97
N LEU A 188 8.10 22.02 12.96
CA LEU A 188 7.25 22.30 11.82
C LEU A 188 7.58 23.70 11.35
N ASP A 189 7.89 23.86 10.07
CA ASP A 189 7.97 25.19 9.47
C ASP A 189 6.63 25.94 9.65
N ASP A 190 6.71 27.23 10.01
CA ASP A 190 5.53 28.03 10.34
C ASP A 190 4.63 28.28 9.12
N GLY A 191 5.23 28.54 7.96
CA GLY A 191 4.53 28.70 6.69
C GLY A 191 3.82 27.42 6.27
N PHE A 192 4.48 26.26 6.41
CA PHE A 192 3.81 24.97 6.23
C PHE A 192 2.63 24.81 7.19
N TRP A 193 2.82 25.04 8.49
CA TRP A 193 1.78 24.79 9.48
C TRP A 193 0.54 25.67 9.24
N GLN A 194 0.75 26.95 8.92
CA GLN A 194 -0.33 27.86 8.55
C GLN A 194 -1.08 27.38 7.30
N ALA A 195 -0.35 27.09 6.22
CA ALA A 195 -0.96 26.58 4.98
C ALA A 195 -1.73 25.27 5.22
N ALA A 196 -1.21 24.38 6.06
CA ALA A 196 -1.88 23.13 6.40
C ALA A 196 -3.19 23.36 7.15
N MET A 197 -3.24 24.26 8.12
CA MET A 197 -4.47 24.56 8.85
C MET A 197 -5.49 25.30 7.98
N ASP A 198 -5.04 26.19 7.09
CA ASP A 198 -5.94 26.96 6.22
C ASP A 198 -6.57 26.08 5.12
N GLU A 199 -5.79 25.20 4.51
CA GLU A 199 -6.25 24.39 3.37
C GLU A 199 -6.90 23.07 3.80
N LEU A 200 -6.33 22.36 4.78
CA LEU A 200 -6.83 21.04 5.16
C LEU A 200 -8.07 21.12 6.04
N ALA A 201 -8.32 22.23 6.75
CA ALA A 201 -9.53 22.39 7.54
C ALA A 201 -10.81 22.58 6.71
N LEU A 202 -10.66 22.73 5.39
CA LEU A 202 -11.76 22.82 4.45
C LEU A 202 -12.22 21.44 3.93
N ASP A 203 -11.49 20.37 4.26
CA ASP A 203 -11.79 19.02 3.76
C ASP A 203 -12.25 18.07 4.88
N GLU A 204 -13.44 17.50 4.70
CA GLU A 204 -14.00 16.50 5.61
C GLU A 204 -13.48 15.08 5.36
N LYS A 205 -12.74 14.86 4.27
CA LYS A 205 -12.19 13.56 3.88
C LYS A 205 -10.72 13.46 4.23
N GLU A 206 -10.30 12.24 4.55
CA GLU A 206 -8.88 11.94 4.64
C GLU A 206 -8.19 12.15 3.29
N ARG A 207 -6.97 12.68 3.36
CA ARG A 207 -6.06 12.80 2.23
C ARG A 207 -4.72 12.22 2.58
N GLY A 208 -4.14 11.49 1.65
CA GLY A 208 -2.75 11.03 1.72
C GLY A 208 -1.86 11.88 0.83
N GLY A 209 -0.60 12.01 1.21
CA GLY A 209 0.37 12.78 0.47
C GLY A 209 1.81 12.45 0.84
N VAL A 210 2.71 13.29 0.34
CA VAL A 210 4.15 13.19 0.55
C VAL A 210 4.61 14.40 1.33
N ALA A 211 5.25 14.19 2.46
CA ALA A 211 5.87 15.25 3.24
C ALA A 211 7.38 15.29 2.98
N LEU A 212 7.94 16.49 3.03
CA LEU A 212 9.35 16.76 2.92
C LEU A 212 9.91 17.06 4.30
N LEU A 213 10.96 16.36 4.67
CA LEU A 213 11.63 16.54 5.94
C LEU A 213 13.15 16.57 5.79
N VAL A 214 13.80 17.22 6.75
CA VAL A 214 15.25 17.19 6.92
C VAL A 214 15.53 16.51 8.25
N ARG A 215 16.42 15.53 8.22
CA ARG A 215 16.89 14.83 9.41
C ARG A 215 18.32 15.24 9.70
N ARG A 216 18.60 15.59 10.96
CA ARG A 216 19.96 15.77 11.45
C ARG A 216 20.03 15.31 12.88
N ASP A 217 20.90 14.33 13.13
CA ASP A 217 21.02 13.67 14.42
C ASP A 217 19.62 13.15 14.87
N ASP A 218 19.12 13.62 16.01
CA ASP A 218 17.79 13.25 16.54
C ASP A 218 16.69 14.28 16.23
N ALA A 219 16.98 15.27 15.37
CA ALA A 219 16.05 16.36 15.03
C ALA A 219 15.43 16.18 13.63
N LEU A 220 14.12 16.37 13.57
CA LEU A 220 13.33 16.34 12.33
C LEU A 220 12.71 17.71 12.06
N LEU A 221 13.03 18.31 10.92
CA LEU A 221 12.36 19.50 10.42
C LEU A 221 11.39 19.12 9.30
N VAL A 222 10.10 19.35 9.51
CA VAL A 222 9.06 19.20 8.49
C VAL A 222 8.97 20.51 7.70
N LEU A 223 9.38 20.45 6.43
CA LEU A 223 9.42 21.60 5.51
C LEU A 223 8.06 21.86 4.85
N GLY A 224 7.28 20.80 4.66
CA GLY A 224 5.90 20.88 4.22
C GLY A 224 5.42 19.63 3.51
N ALA A 225 4.26 19.73 2.85
CA ALA A 225 3.58 18.56 2.30
C ALA A 225 2.95 18.82 0.93
N VAL A 226 2.83 17.76 0.14
CA VAL A 226 2.13 17.74 -1.15
C VAL A 226 1.07 16.67 -1.12
N PHE A 227 -0.19 17.06 -1.32
CA PHE A 227 -1.34 16.18 -1.41
C PHE A 227 -1.74 16.04 -2.89
N PRO A 228 -1.36 14.92 -3.55
CA PRO A 228 -1.73 14.64 -4.94
C PRO A 228 -3.24 14.40 -5.11
N PRO A 229 -3.71 14.28 -6.36
CA PRO A 229 -5.03 13.71 -6.64
C PRO A 229 -5.18 12.33 -5.97
N GLN A 230 -6.24 12.18 -5.18
CA GLN A 230 -6.50 10.95 -4.44
C GLN A 230 -7.11 9.90 -5.38
N VAL A 231 -6.64 8.65 -5.28
CA VAL A 231 -7.28 7.47 -5.87
C VAL A 231 -8.53 7.11 -5.06
N SER A 232 -8.45 7.26 -3.73
CA SER A 232 -9.58 7.11 -2.82
C SER A 232 -9.50 8.16 -1.71
N ALA A 233 -10.63 8.75 -1.36
CA ALA A 233 -10.74 9.69 -0.25
C ALA A 233 -12.12 9.54 0.41
N THR A 234 -12.11 9.08 1.64
CA THR A 234 -13.28 8.90 2.51
C THR A 234 -12.96 9.47 3.89
N SER A 235 -13.90 9.42 4.83
CA SER A 235 -13.67 9.89 6.20
C SER A 235 -12.75 9.02 7.05
N VAL A 236 -12.37 7.82 6.56
CA VAL A 236 -11.56 6.82 7.33
C VAL A 236 -10.53 6.09 6.46
N ARG A 237 -10.32 6.58 5.24
CA ARG A 237 -9.35 6.02 4.30
C ARG A 237 -8.98 7.06 3.26
N CYS A 238 -7.69 7.18 3.00
CA CYS A 238 -7.13 7.83 1.83
C CYS A 238 -6.22 6.89 1.04
N GLU A 239 -6.03 7.20 -0.24
CA GLU A 239 -5.10 6.49 -1.11
C GLU A 239 -4.65 7.43 -2.23
N PHE A 240 -3.35 7.46 -2.51
CA PHE A 240 -2.78 8.14 -3.66
C PHE A 240 -1.76 7.25 -4.36
N SER A 241 -1.37 7.62 -5.58
CA SER A 241 -0.44 6.80 -6.35
C SER A 241 0.97 6.87 -5.75
N THR A 242 1.60 5.72 -5.52
CA THR A 242 3.02 5.67 -5.11
C THR A 242 3.96 6.31 -6.14
N VAL A 243 3.52 6.47 -7.40
CA VAL A 243 4.24 7.22 -8.43
C VAL A 243 4.40 8.70 -8.06
N ASP A 244 3.53 9.25 -7.21
CA ASP A 244 3.66 10.63 -6.73
C ASP A 244 4.88 10.82 -5.82
N VAL A 245 5.35 9.76 -5.15
CA VAL A 245 6.63 9.78 -4.41
C VAL A 245 7.81 9.98 -5.36
N ASP A 246 7.80 9.29 -6.51
CA ASP A 246 8.81 9.46 -7.57
C ASP A 246 8.70 10.86 -8.20
N ARG A 247 7.49 11.36 -8.45
CA ARG A 247 7.29 12.74 -8.95
C ARG A 247 7.89 13.78 -8.01
N MET A 248 7.71 13.60 -6.70
CA MET A 248 8.32 14.50 -5.72
C MET A 248 9.83 14.45 -5.74
N ARG A 249 10.42 13.25 -5.78
CA ARG A 249 11.88 13.12 -5.91
C ARG A 249 12.40 13.79 -7.17
N ARG A 250 11.77 13.56 -8.34
CA ARG A 250 12.15 14.24 -9.59
C ARG A 250 12.04 15.76 -9.51
N ALA A 251 11.01 16.28 -8.87
CA ALA A 251 10.84 17.73 -8.67
C ALA A 251 11.98 18.32 -7.82
N MET A 252 12.37 17.62 -6.76
CA MET A 252 13.49 18.01 -5.90
C MET A 252 14.83 17.92 -6.65
N ASP A 253 15.11 16.81 -7.33
CA ASP A 253 16.35 16.60 -8.09
C ASP A 253 16.55 17.67 -9.16
N THR A 254 15.46 18.16 -9.77
CA THR A 254 15.51 19.20 -10.80
C THR A 254 16.04 20.54 -10.27
N ILE A 255 15.86 20.82 -8.98
CA ILE A 255 16.23 22.11 -8.38
C ILE A 255 17.20 21.97 -7.20
N ALA A 256 17.77 20.79 -6.96
CA ALA A 256 18.58 20.50 -5.79
C ALA A 256 19.80 21.43 -5.70
N ASP A 257 20.58 21.53 -6.79
CA ASP A 257 21.76 22.40 -6.89
C ASP A 257 21.38 23.88 -6.68
N ASP A 258 20.27 24.27 -7.28
CA ASP A 258 19.66 25.60 -7.26
C ASP A 258 19.20 26.03 -5.85
N LEU A 259 18.88 25.06 -5.00
CA LEU A 259 18.45 25.24 -3.62
C LEU A 259 19.56 24.89 -2.61
N GLY A 260 20.75 24.52 -3.08
CA GLY A 260 21.85 24.08 -2.23
C GLY A 260 21.52 22.83 -1.38
N ILE A 261 20.57 22.01 -1.84
CA ILE A 261 20.19 20.76 -1.18
C ILE A 261 21.21 19.70 -1.51
N ARG A 262 21.83 19.10 -0.49
CA ARG A 262 22.72 17.95 -0.69
C ARG A 262 21.92 16.67 -0.95
N PRO A 263 22.45 15.72 -1.74
CA PRO A 263 21.81 14.42 -1.92
C PRO A 263 21.50 13.76 -0.57
N GLY A 264 20.23 13.42 -0.35
CA GLY A 264 19.75 12.80 0.89
C GLY A 264 19.54 13.76 2.08
N GLU A 265 19.80 15.07 1.93
CA GLU A 265 19.56 16.05 3.01
C GLU A 265 18.06 16.28 3.23
N VAL A 266 17.29 16.37 2.15
CA VAL A 266 15.82 16.35 2.21
C VAL A 266 15.34 14.95 1.88
N ILE A 267 14.64 14.34 2.83
CA ILE A 267 14.00 13.05 2.71
C ILE A 267 12.49 13.22 2.50
N VAL A 268 11.86 12.17 1.96
CA VAL A 268 10.42 12.11 1.71
C VAL A 268 9.79 11.11 2.67
N THR A 269 8.67 11.48 3.29
CA THR A 269 7.85 10.57 4.09
C THR A 269 6.39 10.60 3.65
N TRP A 270 5.59 9.69 4.17
CA TRP A 270 4.15 9.71 4.02
C TRP A 270 3.51 10.64 5.05
N VAL A 271 2.53 11.41 4.58
CA VAL A 271 1.64 12.20 5.44
C VAL A 271 0.19 11.91 5.08
N HIS A 272 -0.68 11.85 6.08
CA HIS A 272 -2.12 11.84 5.83
C HIS A 272 -2.91 12.65 6.86
N THR A 273 -4.19 12.87 6.55
CA THR A 273 -5.11 13.59 7.43
C THR A 273 -6.12 12.68 8.10
N HIS A 274 -6.50 13.04 9.31
CA HIS A 274 -7.56 12.42 10.12
C HIS A 274 -8.57 13.50 10.56
N PRO A 275 -9.44 14.02 9.66
CA PRO A 275 -10.33 15.13 10.00
C PRO A 275 -11.31 14.76 11.14
N GLY A 276 -11.06 15.30 12.33
CA GLY A 276 -11.91 15.07 13.51
C GLY A 276 -11.62 13.78 14.29
N LEU A 277 -10.67 12.94 13.86
CA LEU A 277 -10.38 11.64 14.49
C LEU A 277 -9.25 11.67 15.52
N SER A 278 -8.55 12.80 15.68
CA SER A 278 -7.27 12.92 16.41
C SER A 278 -6.09 12.33 15.64
N VAL A 279 -4.88 12.59 16.13
CA VAL A 279 -3.63 12.10 15.54
C VAL A 279 -3.20 10.77 16.16
N PHE A 280 -3.32 9.69 15.40
CA PHE A 280 -2.90 8.34 15.75
C PHE A 280 -2.65 7.55 14.45
N LEU A 281 -1.96 6.41 14.55
CA LEU A 281 -1.86 5.45 13.44
C LEU A 281 -2.93 4.35 13.63
N SER A 282 -3.82 4.20 12.66
CA SER A 282 -4.73 3.06 12.59
C SER A 282 -3.96 1.75 12.31
N GLY A 283 -4.61 0.59 12.43
CA GLY A 283 -3.97 -0.68 12.07
C GLY A 283 -3.49 -0.74 10.61
N THR A 284 -4.23 -0.09 9.70
CA THR A 284 -3.82 0.06 8.29
C THR A 284 -2.60 0.96 8.15
N ASP A 285 -2.55 2.04 8.93
CA ASP A 285 -1.43 3.00 8.89
C ASP A 285 -0.15 2.37 9.43
N VAL A 286 -0.25 1.57 10.50
CA VAL A 286 0.87 0.80 11.05
C VAL A 286 1.40 -0.18 10.00
N ALA A 287 0.54 -0.99 9.39
CA ALA A 287 0.96 -1.93 8.35
C ALA A 287 1.61 -1.22 7.15
N THR A 288 1.04 -0.08 6.74
CA THR A 288 1.60 0.74 5.65
C THR A 288 2.97 1.31 6.04
N ALA A 289 3.12 1.82 7.26
CA ALA A 289 4.39 2.34 7.76
C ALA A 289 5.45 1.25 7.83
N ASP A 290 5.09 0.04 8.26
CA ASP A 290 6.01 -1.10 8.34
C ASP A 290 6.47 -1.56 6.95
N ASP A 291 5.60 -1.54 5.94
CA ASP A 291 5.98 -1.80 4.55
C ASP A 291 6.99 -0.76 4.03
N TRP A 292 6.80 0.52 4.35
CA TRP A 292 7.77 1.57 4.01
C TRP A 292 9.08 1.43 4.78
N ARG A 293 9.04 0.97 6.03
CA ARG A 293 10.25 0.73 6.85
C ARG A 293 11.14 -0.39 6.34
N GLN A 294 10.59 -1.31 5.55
CA GLN A 294 11.41 -2.30 4.83
C GLN A 294 12.33 -1.63 3.78
N LEU A 295 11.99 -0.42 3.33
CA LEU A 295 12.77 0.37 2.37
C LEU A 295 13.61 1.46 3.04
N ASP A 296 13.06 2.11 4.07
CA ASP A 296 13.71 3.15 4.87
C ASP A 296 13.45 2.88 6.35
N PRO A 297 14.38 2.23 7.09
CA PRO A 297 14.18 1.89 8.49
C PRO A 297 13.83 3.09 9.39
N ASP A 298 14.21 4.29 8.98
CA ASP A 298 13.93 5.52 9.70
C ASP A 298 12.66 6.22 9.20
N PHE A 299 11.79 5.55 8.46
CA PHE A 299 10.57 6.14 7.93
C PHE A 299 9.61 6.57 9.06
N THR A 300 9.30 7.88 9.07
CA THR A 300 8.47 8.53 10.09
C THR A 300 7.19 9.10 9.49
N PRO A 301 6.05 8.39 9.55
CA PRO A 301 4.81 8.88 8.97
C PRO A 301 4.26 10.06 9.79
N ILE A 302 3.51 10.94 9.11
CA ILE A 302 2.92 12.14 9.70
C ILE A 302 1.40 12.06 9.63
N VAL A 303 0.72 12.36 10.74
CA VAL A 303 -0.75 12.46 10.77
C VAL A 303 -1.15 13.87 11.18
N ILE A 304 -2.09 14.46 10.46
CA ILE A 304 -2.63 15.82 10.71
C ILE A 304 -4.14 15.73 10.96
N ASP A 305 -4.63 16.27 12.07
CA ASP A 305 -6.05 16.52 12.31
C ASP A 305 -6.34 18.03 12.21
N PRO A 306 -6.82 18.51 11.06
CA PRO A 306 -7.06 19.93 10.85
C PRO A 306 -8.32 20.46 11.56
N HIS A 307 -9.25 19.60 12.00
CA HIS A 307 -10.55 20.03 12.52
C HIS A 307 -10.54 20.28 14.03
N LYS A 308 -9.54 19.78 14.74
CA LYS A 308 -9.50 19.86 16.21
C LYS A 308 -8.56 20.93 16.73
N SER A 309 -8.84 22.19 16.35
CA SER A 309 -8.12 23.40 16.80
C SER A 309 -8.11 23.63 18.32
N HIS A 310 -8.99 22.95 19.05
CA HIS A 310 -9.07 22.99 20.52
C HIS A 310 -8.29 21.85 21.22
N LEU A 311 -7.75 20.88 20.47
CA LEU A 311 -6.91 19.84 21.05
C LEU A 311 -5.47 20.33 21.20
N ARG A 312 -4.78 19.76 22.19
CA ARG A 312 -3.35 20.03 22.42
C ARG A 312 -2.46 19.54 21.30
N GLN A 313 -2.94 18.60 20.48
CA GLN A 313 -2.14 17.96 19.44
C GLN A 313 -2.97 17.74 18.17
N GLN A 314 -2.67 18.53 17.14
CA GLN A 314 -3.29 18.47 15.80
C GLN A 314 -2.38 17.84 14.75
N ILE A 315 -1.15 17.52 15.12
CA ILE A 315 -0.17 16.86 14.26
C ILE A 315 0.66 15.89 15.11
N ALA A 316 1.10 14.80 14.51
CA ALA A 316 2.06 13.87 15.10
C ALA A 316 2.98 13.32 14.00
N VAL A 317 4.25 13.16 14.35
CA VAL A 317 5.24 12.41 13.58
C VAL A 317 5.56 11.16 14.39
N PHE A 318 5.48 9.98 13.79
CA PHE A 318 5.61 8.72 14.51
C PHE A 318 6.96 8.06 14.25
N ASP A 319 7.56 7.49 15.29
CA ASP A 319 8.79 6.70 15.20
C ASP A 319 8.53 5.27 14.71
N ALA A 320 9.60 4.46 14.63
CA ALA A 320 9.54 3.06 14.22
C ALA A 320 8.66 2.17 15.13
N GLY A 321 8.46 2.56 16.40
CA GLY A 321 7.57 1.89 17.34
C GLY A 321 6.10 2.29 17.18
N GLY A 322 5.79 3.26 16.31
CA GLY A 322 4.46 3.82 16.17
C GLY A 322 4.10 4.81 17.28
N GLU A 323 5.10 5.32 18.01
CA GLU A 323 4.90 6.31 19.06
C GLU A 323 5.14 7.73 18.54
N PRO A 324 4.38 8.75 18.98
CA PRO A 324 4.63 10.13 18.60
C PRO A 324 5.99 10.65 19.10
N ILE A 325 6.83 11.14 18.19
CA ILE A 325 8.11 11.78 18.49
C ILE A 325 7.85 13.11 19.18
N ARG A 326 8.49 13.31 20.33
CA ARG A 326 8.34 14.51 21.17
C ARG A 326 9.68 14.95 21.75
N PRO A 327 9.79 16.23 22.15
CA PRO A 327 8.81 17.29 21.98
C PRO A 327 8.73 17.84 20.55
N MET A 328 7.58 18.41 20.19
CA MET A 328 7.31 18.99 18.87
C MET A 328 6.83 20.44 18.97
N GLY A 329 7.22 21.28 18.02
CA GLY A 329 6.79 22.68 17.96
C GLY A 329 6.84 23.31 16.58
N VAL A 330 6.19 24.46 16.42
CA VAL A 330 6.25 25.29 15.21
C VAL A 330 7.41 26.26 15.32
N VAL A 331 8.20 26.41 14.25
CA VAL A 331 9.39 27.26 14.21
C VAL A 331 9.37 28.18 13.00
N LYS A 332 9.76 29.43 13.23
CA LYS A 332 9.87 30.45 12.19
C LYS A 332 11.31 30.62 11.73
N GLY A 333 11.48 30.87 10.43
CA GLY A 333 12.75 31.34 9.85
C GLY A 333 13.84 30.28 9.73
N LEU A 334 13.49 28.99 9.76
CA LEU A 334 14.44 27.91 9.48
C LEU A 334 14.57 27.62 7.98
N VAL A 335 13.55 27.99 7.21
CA VAL A 335 13.45 27.73 5.78
C VAL A 335 13.37 29.07 5.02
N ASP A 336 14.03 29.15 3.87
CA ASP A 336 13.94 30.33 3.00
C ASP A 336 12.64 30.26 2.16
N GLU A 337 11.75 31.24 2.36
CA GLU A 337 10.44 31.27 1.68
C GLU A 337 10.57 31.33 0.15
N ALA A 338 11.58 32.02 -0.38
CA ALA A 338 11.78 32.12 -1.82
C ALA A 338 12.27 30.78 -2.40
N ALA A 339 13.10 30.04 -1.66
CA ALA A 339 13.49 28.67 -1.98
C ALA A 339 12.28 27.73 -1.96
N MET A 340 11.42 27.80 -0.94
CA MET A 340 10.18 27.00 -0.87
C MET A 340 9.21 27.30 -2.01
N ALA A 341 9.05 28.58 -2.38
CA ALA A 341 8.22 28.97 -3.51
C ALA A 341 8.77 28.42 -4.84
N ARG A 342 10.09 28.34 -5.01
CA ARG A 342 10.72 27.69 -6.18
C ARG A 342 10.44 26.18 -6.18
N LEU A 343 10.55 25.52 -5.02
CA LEU A 343 10.19 24.12 -4.86
C LEU A 343 8.72 23.86 -5.19
N ALA A 344 7.80 24.69 -4.69
CA ALA A 344 6.37 24.61 -5.03
C ALA A 344 6.15 24.68 -6.55
N ARG A 345 6.84 25.60 -7.23
CA ARG A 345 6.77 25.73 -8.70
C ARG A 345 7.32 24.51 -9.43
N ALA A 346 8.44 23.95 -8.97
CA ALA A 346 9.01 22.74 -9.56
C ALA A 346 8.06 21.54 -9.42
N VAL A 347 7.47 21.34 -8.24
CA VAL A 347 6.47 20.30 -7.98
C VAL A 347 5.29 20.44 -8.93
N ARG A 348 4.65 21.61 -8.96
CA ARG A 348 3.50 21.86 -9.87
C ARG A 348 3.91 21.70 -11.34
N GLY A 349 5.15 22.05 -11.69
CA GLY A 349 5.73 21.84 -13.00
C GLY A 349 5.78 20.37 -13.41
N THR A 350 6.23 19.49 -12.50
CA THR A 350 6.26 18.03 -12.73
C THR A 350 4.87 17.45 -12.96
N TYR A 351 3.87 17.83 -12.16
CA TYR A 351 2.48 17.38 -12.37
C TYR A 351 1.93 17.85 -13.72
N ARG A 352 2.19 19.11 -14.09
CA ARG A 352 1.76 19.65 -15.39
C ARG A 352 2.45 18.92 -16.56
N ALA A 353 3.74 18.64 -16.45
CA ALA A 353 4.50 17.91 -17.48
C ALA A 353 3.96 16.49 -17.69
N ASP A 354 3.46 15.86 -16.62
CA ASP A 354 2.82 14.53 -16.66
C ASP A 354 1.33 14.60 -17.09
N GLY A 355 0.78 15.79 -17.38
CA GLY A 355 -0.61 15.97 -17.77
C GLY A 355 -1.63 15.73 -16.65
N LEU A 356 -1.22 15.87 -15.39
CA LEU A 356 -2.04 15.62 -14.22
C LEU A 356 -2.69 16.90 -13.68
N ALA A 357 -3.76 16.71 -12.91
CA ALA A 357 -4.32 17.79 -12.11
C ALA A 357 -3.28 18.33 -11.12
N ALA A 358 -3.35 19.63 -10.84
CA ALA A 358 -2.44 20.26 -9.90
C ALA A 358 -2.63 19.67 -8.49
N PRO A 359 -1.54 19.33 -7.79
CA PRO A 359 -1.61 18.87 -6.41
C PRO A 359 -1.86 20.06 -5.47
N MET A 360 -2.36 19.78 -4.27
CA MET A 360 -2.33 20.74 -3.18
C MET A 360 -0.90 20.76 -2.62
N VAL A 361 -0.28 21.94 -2.58
CA VAL A 361 1.11 22.13 -2.14
C VAL A 361 1.11 23.05 -0.94
N LEU A 362 1.58 22.55 0.20
CA LEU A 362 1.58 23.22 1.49
C LEU A 362 3.03 23.49 1.89
N PHE A 363 3.63 24.48 1.24
CA PHE A 363 4.97 24.99 1.54
C PHE A 363 4.87 26.47 1.95
N ALA A 364 5.84 26.99 2.68
CA ALA A 364 5.92 28.43 2.93
C ALA A 364 5.96 29.22 1.60
N GLY A 365 5.08 30.21 1.48
CA GLY A 365 5.00 31.08 0.29
C GLY A 365 4.51 30.40 -1.00
N ALA A 366 3.84 29.25 -0.90
CA ALA A 366 3.37 28.44 -2.03
C ALA A 366 2.17 29.01 -2.79
#